data_AF-A0A8J8TF07-F1
#
_entry.id   AF-A0A8J8TF07-F1
#
_cell.length_a   1.000
_cell.length_b   1.000
_cell.length_c   1.000
_cell.angle_alpha   90.00
_cell.angle_beta   90.00
_cell.angle_gamma   90.00
#
_symmetry.space_group_name_H-M   'P 1'
#
loop_
_entity.id
_entity.type
_entity.pdbx_description
1 polymer ?
#
loop_
_entity_poly.entity_id
_entity_poly.type
_entity_poly.pdbx_seq_one_letter_code
_entity_poly.pdbx_strand_id
1 'polypeptide(L)'
;AIMDGNTLTAIRTASASILSTEISLKSKDIGILGIIGAGTEAYYHAMLSLSYLKVQKLLVTSRKSHIEFSKKIGAEPVDLETLLRKSDVIFSTTSSQTPVVLGRYLKNVFHVSSIGAHTPNSREIDDDTIIKAKSYIVDSLEAVSKETGDYIIPKQSGLLNGKLVTEIGEVISKGISIELPSIFKTVGISAEDNLTAYVAYQEAVRRGIGVKVSI
;
A
#
# COMPACT_ATOMS: atom_id res chain seq x y z
N ALA A 1 -27.25 -4.44 -4.14
CA ALA A 1 -26.92 -5.88 -4.07
C ALA A 1 -26.25 -6.16 -2.72
N ILE A 2 -26.37 -7.37 -2.19
CA ILE A 2 -25.61 -7.82 -1.01
C ILE A 2 -24.45 -8.67 -1.52
N MET A 3 -23.22 -8.40 -1.08
CA MET A 3 -21.99 -9.08 -1.55
C MET A 3 -20.97 -9.18 -0.42
N ASP A 4 -20.08 -10.17 -0.47
CA ASP A 4 -18.95 -10.29 0.47
C ASP A 4 -17.95 -9.15 0.26
N GLY A 5 -17.60 -8.48 1.35
CA GLY A 5 -16.69 -7.33 1.31
C GLY A 5 -15.22 -7.69 1.36
N ASN A 6 -14.85 -8.84 1.92
CA ASN A 6 -13.44 -9.14 2.25
C ASN A 6 -12.54 -9.16 1.02
N THR A 7 -12.97 -9.84 -0.05
CA THR A 7 -12.23 -9.86 -1.30
C THR A 7 -12.21 -8.49 -1.98
N LEU A 8 -13.31 -7.73 -1.92
CA LEU A 8 -13.39 -6.40 -2.54
C LEU A 8 -12.46 -5.41 -1.83
N THR A 9 -12.43 -5.44 -0.49
CA THR A 9 -11.51 -4.66 0.34
C THR A 9 -10.05 -4.97 -0.03
N ALA A 10 -9.70 -6.26 -0.16
CA ALA A 10 -8.32 -6.62 -0.51
C ALA A 10 -7.94 -6.16 -1.94
N ILE A 11 -8.86 -6.26 -2.90
CA ILE A 11 -8.64 -5.80 -4.28
C ILE A 11 -8.46 -4.28 -4.32
N ARG A 12 -9.35 -3.52 -3.68
CA ARG A 12 -9.31 -2.05 -3.72
C ARG A 12 -8.09 -1.50 -3.00
N THR A 13 -7.70 -2.11 -1.87
CA THR A 13 -6.54 -1.68 -1.08
C THR A 13 -5.25 -1.90 -1.86
N ALA A 14 -5.08 -3.08 -2.47
CA ALA A 14 -3.96 -3.36 -3.35
C ALA A 14 -3.91 -2.43 -4.57
N SER A 15 -5.07 -2.14 -5.18
CA SER A 15 -5.17 -1.25 -6.33
C SER A 15 -4.73 0.18 -6.00
N ALA A 16 -5.07 0.69 -4.81
CA ALA A 16 -4.63 2.01 -4.35
C ALA A 16 -3.10 2.08 -4.19
N SER A 17 -2.47 1.07 -3.60
CA SER A 17 -1.00 0.98 -3.46
C SER A 17 -0.28 0.84 -4.81
N ILE A 18 -0.87 0.11 -5.75
CA ILE A 18 -0.33 -0.04 -7.12
C ILE A 18 -0.41 1.29 -7.87
N LEU A 19 -1.54 2.00 -7.75
CA LEU A 19 -1.74 3.31 -8.37
C LEU A 19 -0.76 4.35 -7.80
N SER A 20 -0.58 4.39 -6.48
CA SER A 20 0.38 5.30 -5.85
C SER A 20 1.82 5.02 -6.31
N THR A 21 2.16 3.75 -6.54
CA THR A 21 3.45 3.34 -7.11
C THR A 21 3.63 3.87 -8.53
N GLU A 22 2.66 3.62 -9.43
CA GLU A 22 2.74 4.06 -10.82
C GLU A 22 2.87 5.59 -10.92
N ILE A 23 2.09 6.33 -10.14
CA ILE A 23 2.12 7.79 -10.09
C ILE A 23 3.49 8.29 -9.59
N SER A 24 4.02 7.66 -8.53
CA SER A 24 5.28 8.09 -7.91
C SER A 24 6.49 7.82 -8.80
N LEU A 25 6.51 6.68 -9.49
CA LEU A 25 7.59 6.31 -10.39
C LEU A 25 7.42 6.84 -11.82
N LYS A 26 6.21 7.30 -12.17
CA LYS A 26 5.82 7.66 -13.54
C LYS A 26 6.11 6.52 -14.53
N SER A 27 5.99 5.28 -14.05
CA SER A 27 6.37 4.07 -14.76
C SER A 27 5.66 2.86 -14.17
N LYS A 28 5.43 1.84 -15.02
CA LYS A 28 4.97 0.51 -14.59
C LYS A 28 6.11 -0.49 -14.43
N ASP A 29 7.33 -0.11 -14.83
CA ASP A 29 8.52 -0.95 -14.72
C ASP A 29 9.13 -0.82 -13.33
N ILE A 30 9.08 -1.92 -12.57
CA ILE A 30 9.59 -2.01 -11.20
C ILE A 30 10.77 -2.98 -11.20
N GLY A 31 11.93 -2.54 -10.72
CA GLY A 31 13.07 -3.42 -10.51
C GLY A 31 12.75 -4.46 -9.44
N ILE A 32 12.77 -4.05 -8.19
CA ILE A 32 12.51 -4.93 -7.04
C ILE A 32 11.33 -4.43 -6.23
N LEU A 33 10.27 -5.24 -6.17
CA LEU A 33 9.13 -5.05 -5.28
C LEU A 33 9.34 -5.89 -4.01
N GLY A 34 9.31 -5.25 -2.84
CA GLY A 34 9.34 -5.90 -1.55
C GLY A 34 7.96 -5.90 -0.88
N ILE A 35 7.52 -7.04 -0.37
CA ILE A 35 6.31 -7.16 0.44
C ILE A 35 6.69 -7.55 1.87
N ILE A 36 6.27 -6.74 2.84
CA ILE A 36 6.39 -7.04 4.27
C ILE A 36 5.01 -7.49 4.76
N GLY A 37 4.90 -8.76 5.14
CA GLY A 37 3.64 -9.40 5.48
C GLY A 37 3.44 -10.71 4.71
N ALA A 38 2.54 -11.55 5.22
CA ALA A 38 2.18 -12.84 4.62
C ALA A 38 0.68 -13.17 4.81
N GLY A 39 -0.15 -12.12 4.90
CA GLY A 39 -1.60 -12.23 5.07
C GLY A 39 -2.37 -11.97 3.77
N THR A 40 -3.68 -11.75 3.89
CA THR A 40 -4.57 -11.46 2.75
C THR A 40 -4.10 -10.26 1.93
N GLU A 41 -3.82 -9.12 2.59
CA GLU A 41 -3.32 -7.93 1.89
C GLU A 41 -2.02 -8.21 1.13
N ALA A 42 -1.05 -8.89 1.76
CA ALA A 42 0.19 -9.27 1.11
C ALA A 42 -0.06 -10.12 -0.16
N TYR A 43 -1.04 -11.02 -0.11
CA TYR A 43 -1.37 -11.90 -1.24
C TYR A 43 -1.96 -11.10 -2.41
N TYR A 44 -2.99 -10.29 -2.14
CA TYR A 44 -3.63 -9.49 -3.20
C TYR A 44 -2.69 -8.41 -3.76
N HIS A 45 -1.87 -7.78 -2.91
CA HIS A 45 -0.84 -6.85 -3.37
C HIS A 45 0.16 -7.55 -4.30
N ALA A 46 0.62 -8.76 -3.97
CA ALA A 46 1.52 -9.52 -4.85
C ALA A 46 0.84 -9.86 -6.19
N MET A 47 -0.33 -10.50 -6.15
CA MET A 47 -1.00 -11.00 -7.35
C MET A 47 -1.40 -9.87 -8.30
N LEU A 48 -1.97 -8.79 -7.77
CA LEU A 48 -2.40 -7.66 -8.59
C LEU A 48 -1.20 -6.89 -9.15
N SER A 49 -0.13 -6.73 -8.37
CA SER A 49 1.09 -6.08 -8.86
C SER A 49 1.72 -6.85 -10.01
N LEU A 50 1.85 -8.18 -9.89
CA LEU A 50 2.38 -9.01 -10.98
C LEU A 50 1.48 -9.01 -12.23
N SER A 51 0.18 -8.74 -12.06
CA SER A 51 -0.76 -8.66 -13.19
C SER A 51 -0.74 -7.32 -13.92
N TYR A 52 -0.41 -6.23 -13.22
CA TYR A 52 -0.56 -4.86 -13.72
C TYR A 52 0.78 -4.14 -13.96
N LEU A 53 1.78 -4.40 -13.11
CA LEU A 53 3.12 -3.85 -13.17
C LEU A 53 4.10 -4.84 -13.81
N LYS A 54 5.20 -4.34 -14.34
CA LYS A 54 6.32 -5.14 -14.85
C LYS A 54 7.38 -5.25 -13.75
N VAL A 55 7.17 -6.19 -12.83
CA VAL A 55 8.07 -6.43 -11.69
C VAL A 55 9.18 -7.40 -12.09
N GLN A 56 10.45 -6.98 -12.04
CA GLN A 56 11.59 -7.86 -12.38
C GLN A 56 11.87 -8.88 -11.27
N LYS A 57 11.73 -8.46 -9.99
CA LYS A 57 11.94 -9.33 -8.84
C LYS A 57 10.97 -9.02 -7.71
N LEU A 58 10.36 -10.06 -7.15
CA LEU A 58 9.50 -9.98 -5.98
C LEU A 58 10.20 -10.58 -4.76
N LEU A 59 10.37 -9.78 -3.70
CA LEU A 59 10.89 -10.19 -2.41
C LEU A 59 9.77 -10.22 -1.38
N VAL A 60 9.83 -11.16 -0.44
CA VAL A 60 8.87 -11.21 0.65
C VAL A 60 9.53 -11.53 1.98
N THR A 61 9.07 -10.86 3.03
CA THR A 61 9.44 -11.15 4.41
C THR A 61 8.24 -11.05 5.34
N SER A 62 8.28 -11.80 6.43
CA SER A 62 7.29 -11.71 7.50
C SER A 62 7.85 -12.38 8.76
N ARG A 63 7.26 -12.08 9.92
CA ARG A 63 7.64 -12.71 11.20
C ARG A 63 7.55 -14.25 11.16
N LYS A 64 6.58 -14.79 10.42
CA LYS A 64 6.30 -16.23 10.32
C LYS A 64 5.77 -16.56 8.93
N SER A 65 6.13 -17.74 8.43
CA SER A 65 5.56 -18.32 7.21
C SER A 65 5.93 -17.65 5.89
N HIS A 66 6.88 -16.69 5.85
CA HIS A 66 7.28 -16.06 4.57
C HIS A 66 7.86 -17.08 3.56
N ILE A 67 8.51 -18.16 4.02
CA ILE A 67 9.00 -19.23 3.12
C ILE A 67 7.85 -20.01 2.45
N GLU A 68 6.80 -20.33 3.19
CA GLU A 68 5.63 -21.02 2.60
C GLU A 68 4.83 -20.05 1.73
N PHE A 69 4.65 -18.83 2.20
CA PHE A 69 3.94 -17.77 1.51
C PHE A 69 4.63 -17.39 0.20
N SER A 70 5.97 -17.33 0.16
CA SER A 70 6.73 -16.99 -1.04
C SER A 70 6.46 -17.98 -2.19
N LYS A 71 6.28 -19.28 -1.87
CA LYS A 71 5.89 -20.29 -2.86
C LYS A 71 4.50 -20.02 -3.46
N LYS A 72 3.57 -19.49 -2.67
CA LYS A 72 2.19 -19.19 -3.12
C LYS A 72 2.13 -18.01 -4.09
N ILE A 73 3.03 -17.04 -3.93
CA ILE A 73 3.05 -15.79 -4.73
C ILE A 73 4.20 -15.73 -5.74
N GLY A 74 5.06 -16.76 -5.82
CA GLY A 74 6.23 -16.76 -6.70
C GLY A 74 7.32 -15.75 -6.32
N ALA A 75 7.54 -15.54 -5.02
CA ALA A 75 8.53 -14.58 -4.50
C ALA A 75 9.80 -15.26 -3.95
N GLU A 76 10.87 -14.47 -3.81
CA GLU A 76 12.06 -14.87 -3.06
C GLU A 76 11.89 -14.50 -1.56
N PRO A 77 11.92 -15.48 -0.64
CA PRO A 77 11.89 -15.21 0.79
C PRO A 77 13.25 -14.67 1.26
N VAL A 78 13.25 -13.53 1.95
CA VAL A 78 14.45 -12.87 2.49
C VAL A 78 14.22 -12.34 3.90
N ASP A 79 15.29 -12.00 4.62
CA ASP A 79 15.20 -11.24 5.86
C ASP A 79 14.78 -9.78 5.62
N LEU A 80 14.32 -9.11 6.70
CA LEU A 80 13.79 -7.75 6.62
C LEU A 80 14.83 -6.74 6.11
N GLU A 81 16.08 -6.83 6.57
CA GLU A 81 17.12 -5.89 6.16
C GLU A 81 17.44 -6.04 4.68
N THR A 82 17.60 -7.28 4.20
CA THR A 82 17.80 -7.56 2.77
C THR A 82 16.65 -7.01 1.92
N LEU A 83 15.39 -7.18 2.35
CA LEU A 83 14.23 -6.64 1.64
C LEU A 83 14.30 -5.11 1.54
N LEU A 84 14.51 -4.42 2.66
CA LEU A 84 14.54 -2.96 2.72
C LEU A 84 15.69 -2.37 1.88
N ARG A 85 16.86 -3.01 1.88
CA ARG A 85 18.04 -2.57 1.12
C ARG A 85 17.89 -2.76 -0.39
N LYS A 86 17.19 -3.81 -0.82
CA LYS A 86 17.13 -4.19 -2.24
C LYS A 86 15.90 -3.65 -2.96
N SER A 87 14.82 -3.37 -2.26
CA SER A 87 13.55 -2.97 -2.90
C SER A 87 13.56 -1.53 -3.39
N ASP A 88 13.01 -1.30 -4.57
CA ASP A 88 12.69 0.04 -5.10
C ASP A 88 11.31 0.49 -4.63
N VAL A 89 10.39 -0.48 -4.54
CA VAL A 89 9.02 -0.32 -4.05
C VAL A 89 8.80 -1.26 -2.89
N ILE A 90 8.17 -0.80 -1.82
CA ILE A 90 7.83 -1.62 -0.65
C ILE A 90 6.35 -1.48 -0.32
N PHE A 91 5.66 -2.60 -0.15
CA PHE A 91 4.32 -2.65 0.44
C PHE A 91 4.40 -3.26 1.83
N SER A 92 4.08 -2.44 2.86
CA SER A 92 3.97 -2.90 4.24
C SER A 92 2.51 -3.22 4.56
N THR A 93 2.24 -4.50 4.72
CA THR A 93 0.89 -5.09 4.92
C THR A 93 0.82 -5.82 6.26
N THR A 94 1.42 -5.21 7.30
CA THR A 94 1.63 -5.88 8.59
C THR A 94 0.58 -5.48 9.63
N SER A 95 0.41 -6.31 10.66
CA SER A 95 -0.29 -5.91 11.89
C SER A 95 0.67 -5.43 12.98
N SER A 96 1.84 -4.90 12.58
CA SER A 96 2.85 -4.45 13.53
C SER A 96 2.40 -3.18 14.25
N GLN A 97 2.64 -3.12 15.56
CA GLN A 97 2.45 -1.88 16.33
C GLN A 97 3.70 -0.98 16.28
N THR A 98 4.86 -1.58 15.98
CA THR A 98 6.15 -0.90 15.90
C THR A 98 6.68 -0.88 14.46
N PRO A 99 7.46 0.14 14.07
CA PRO A 99 7.98 0.25 12.72
C PRO A 99 8.73 -0.99 12.21
N VAL A 100 8.46 -1.35 10.96
CA VAL A 100 9.13 -2.43 10.21
C VAL A 100 9.78 -1.90 8.93
N VAL A 101 9.33 -0.75 8.42
CA VAL A 101 10.03 0.01 7.39
C VAL A 101 11.01 0.92 8.10
N LEU A 102 12.29 0.57 8.01
CA LEU A 102 13.36 1.24 8.75
C LEU A 102 14.23 2.06 7.80
N GLY A 103 14.23 3.39 7.97
CA GLY A 103 14.82 4.33 7.04
C GLY A 103 16.30 4.10 6.82
N ARG A 104 17.03 3.69 7.87
CA ARG A 104 18.46 3.35 7.81
C ARG A 104 18.82 2.24 6.81
N TYR A 105 17.88 1.36 6.46
CA TYR A 105 18.11 0.26 5.53
C TYR A 105 17.60 0.55 4.12
N LEU A 106 16.72 1.53 3.94
CA LEU A 106 16.19 1.88 2.63
C LEU A 106 17.26 2.43 1.69
N LYS A 107 17.04 2.21 0.39
CA LYS A 107 17.76 2.91 -0.68
C LYS A 107 17.60 4.44 -0.56
N ASN A 108 18.43 5.18 -1.29
CA ASN A 108 18.30 6.64 -1.38
C ASN A 108 17.10 7.08 -2.23
N VAL A 109 16.56 6.20 -3.08
CA VAL A 109 15.38 6.43 -3.91
C VAL A 109 14.46 5.24 -3.71
N PHE A 110 13.24 5.48 -3.22
CA PHE A 110 12.24 4.45 -2.96
C PHE A 110 10.81 4.99 -3.08
N HIS A 111 9.86 4.08 -3.25
CA HIS A 111 8.45 4.31 -2.93
C HIS A 111 7.99 3.29 -1.88
N VAL A 112 7.36 3.74 -0.79
CA VAL A 112 6.81 2.86 0.25
C VAL A 112 5.31 3.11 0.34
N SER A 113 4.49 2.06 0.28
CA SER A 113 3.10 2.13 0.75
C SER A 113 2.98 1.49 2.14
N SER A 114 2.42 2.22 3.10
CA SER A 114 1.97 1.66 4.39
C SER A 114 0.46 1.45 4.38
N ILE A 115 0.08 0.20 4.62
CA ILE A 115 -1.30 -0.27 4.59
C ILE A 115 -1.72 -0.72 6.00
N GLY A 116 -0.83 -1.39 6.71
CA GLY A 116 -1.13 -2.10 7.95
C GLY A 116 -1.40 -1.22 9.18
N ALA A 117 -0.80 -0.03 9.27
CA ALA A 117 -1.03 0.89 10.38
C ALA A 117 -2.39 1.61 10.26
N HIS A 118 -3.42 1.09 10.92
CA HIS A 118 -4.81 1.58 10.85
C HIS A 118 -5.39 1.98 12.21
N THR A 119 -4.54 2.19 13.21
CA THR A 119 -4.93 2.79 14.50
C THR A 119 -4.03 3.98 14.84
N PRO A 120 -4.50 4.95 15.66
CA PRO A 120 -3.73 6.14 16.02
C PRO A 120 -2.37 5.86 16.68
N ASN A 121 -2.23 4.66 17.27
CA ASN A 121 -1.03 4.24 18.00
C ASN A 121 -0.17 3.25 17.22
N SER A 122 -0.67 2.67 16.12
CA SER A 122 0.11 1.74 15.30
C SER A 122 0.97 2.48 14.29
N ARG A 123 2.21 2.02 14.11
CA ARG A 123 3.14 2.52 13.09
C ARG A 123 3.84 1.38 12.37
N GLU A 124 3.93 1.49 11.05
CA GLU A 124 4.79 0.63 10.23
C GLU A 124 6.06 1.34 9.78
N ILE A 125 6.08 2.67 9.80
CA ILE A 125 7.15 3.50 9.26
C ILE A 125 7.86 4.26 10.39
N ASP A 126 9.19 4.19 10.43
CA ASP A 126 10.00 4.94 11.40
C ASP A 126 10.24 6.39 10.98
N ASP A 127 10.71 7.22 11.92
CA ASP A 127 10.96 8.64 11.68
C ASP A 127 12.04 8.86 10.61
N ASP A 128 13.09 8.02 10.56
CA ASP A 128 14.15 8.08 9.55
C ASP A 128 13.58 7.96 8.13
N THR A 129 12.60 7.10 7.92
CA THR A 129 11.93 6.94 6.62
C THR A 129 11.13 8.19 6.26
N ILE A 130 10.40 8.76 7.22
CA ILE A 130 9.65 10.03 7.01
C ILE A 130 10.61 11.16 6.66
N ILE A 131 11.73 11.28 7.37
CA ILE A 131 12.75 12.32 7.15
C ILE A 131 13.31 12.23 5.73
N LYS A 132 13.59 11.02 5.24
CA LYS A 132 14.10 10.79 3.88
C LYS A 132 13.09 11.09 2.77
N ALA A 133 11.79 10.91 3.02
CA ALA A 133 10.76 11.11 2.02
C ALA A 133 10.62 12.60 1.65
N LYS A 134 10.51 12.87 0.34
CA LYS A 134 10.19 14.20 -0.20
C LYS A 134 8.68 14.41 -0.34
N SER A 135 7.98 13.35 -0.72
CA SER A 135 6.52 13.36 -0.90
C SER A 135 5.85 12.37 0.05
N TYR A 136 4.78 12.81 0.69
CA TYR A 136 3.93 12.02 1.56
C TYR A 136 2.49 12.11 1.03
N ILE A 137 2.06 11.03 0.38
CA ILE A 137 0.78 10.92 -0.29
C ILE A 137 -0.17 10.14 0.64
N VAL A 138 -1.43 10.54 0.68
CA VAL A 138 -2.46 9.82 1.44
C VAL A 138 -3.69 9.53 0.58
N ASP A 139 -4.53 8.61 1.01
CA ASP A 139 -5.88 8.44 0.45
C ASP A 139 -6.80 9.60 0.83
N SER A 140 -6.86 9.93 2.13
CA SER A 140 -7.59 11.07 2.66
C SER A 140 -6.86 11.67 3.86
N LEU A 141 -6.58 12.97 3.79
CA LEU A 141 -5.97 13.72 4.90
C LEU A 141 -6.87 13.72 6.12
N GLU A 142 -8.19 13.75 5.94
CA GLU A 142 -9.14 13.68 7.04
C GLU A 142 -9.04 12.33 7.77
N ALA A 143 -9.08 11.23 7.02
CA ALA A 143 -9.07 9.88 7.58
C ALA A 143 -7.74 9.58 8.28
N VAL A 144 -6.60 9.82 7.61
CA VAL A 144 -5.28 9.55 8.22
C VAL A 144 -5.00 10.40 9.46
N SER A 145 -5.62 11.59 9.57
CA SER A 145 -5.50 12.44 10.75
C SER A 145 -6.20 11.88 12.00
N LYS A 146 -7.08 10.89 11.84
CA LYS A 146 -7.86 10.28 12.91
C LYS A 146 -7.49 8.81 13.15
N GLU A 147 -6.97 8.13 12.13
CA GLU A 147 -6.94 6.68 12.13
C GLU A 147 -5.54 6.08 12.19
N THR A 148 -4.46 6.80 11.90
CA THR A 148 -3.13 6.18 11.79
C THR A 148 -1.99 6.94 12.46
N GLY A 149 -1.23 6.22 13.29
CA GLY A 149 0.00 6.72 13.90
C GLY A 149 1.09 7.06 12.89
N ASP A 150 1.11 6.43 11.71
CA ASP A 150 2.09 6.72 10.65
C ASP A 150 1.94 8.12 10.04
N TYR A 151 0.82 8.81 10.30
CA TYR A 151 0.59 10.20 9.92
C TYR A 151 0.48 11.13 11.15
N ILE A 152 -0.31 10.74 12.15
CA ILE A 152 -0.60 11.58 13.33
C ILE A 152 0.69 11.96 14.07
N ILE A 153 1.55 10.98 14.35
CA ILE A 153 2.76 11.16 15.14
C ILE A 153 3.78 12.05 14.39
N PRO A 154 4.18 11.75 13.13
CA PRO A 154 5.11 12.61 12.40
C PRO A 154 4.56 14.01 12.09
N LYS A 155 3.23 14.17 11.97
CA LYS A 155 2.61 15.50 11.85
C LYS A 155 2.79 16.31 13.13
N GLN A 156 2.50 15.71 14.29
CA GLN A 156 2.63 16.38 15.59
C GLN A 156 4.06 16.73 15.95
N SER A 157 5.04 15.89 15.58
CA SER A 157 6.46 16.15 15.81
C SER A 157 7.09 17.08 14.76
N GLY A 158 6.33 17.56 13.78
CA GLY A 158 6.81 18.46 12.73
C GLY A 158 7.68 17.80 11.66
N LEU A 159 7.77 16.46 11.63
CA LEU A 159 8.56 15.72 10.65
C LEU A 159 8.01 15.84 9.22
N LEU A 160 6.73 16.19 9.07
CA LEU A 160 6.11 16.45 7.77
C LEU A 160 6.29 17.91 7.28
N ASN A 161 6.85 18.80 8.09
CA ASN A 161 7.01 20.20 7.73
C ASN A 161 7.97 20.36 6.55
N GLY A 162 7.59 21.18 5.58
CA GLY A 162 8.38 21.43 4.37
C GLY A 162 8.39 20.28 3.35
N LYS A 163 7.62 19.21 3.57
CA LYS A 163 7.40 18.11 2.62
C LYS A 163 6.14 18.35 1.81
N LEU A 164 6.07 17.76 0.61
CA LEU A 164 4.81 17.70 -0.13
C LEU A 164 3.88 16.70 0.57
N VAL A 165 2.79 17.19 1.16
CA VAL A 165 1.74 16.37 1.77
C VAL A 165 0.44 16.57 1.00
N THR A 166 -0.07 15.52 0.36
CA THR A 166 -1.23 15.65 -0.55
C THR A 166 -2.05 14.36 -0.64
N GLU A 167 -3.30 14.48 -1.05
CA GLU A 167 -4.17 13.32 -1.33
C GLU A 167 -3.93 12.81 -2.74
N ILE A 168 -3.97 11.48 -2.92
CA ILE A 168 -3.79 10.85 -4.24
C ILE A 168 -4.83 11.32 -5.26
N GLY A 169 -6.04 11.65 -4.80
CA GLY A 169 -7.08 12.24 -5.65
C GLY A 169 -6.72 13.63 -6.18
N GLU A 170 -6.04 14.46 -5.38
CA GLU A 170 -5.53 15.76 -5.84
C GLU A 170 -4.38 15.60 -6.82
N VAL A 171 -3.50 14.62 -6.58
CA VAL A 171 -2.40 14.30 -7.49
C VAL A 171 -2.92 14.00 -8.89
N ILE A 172 -3.96 13.17 -8.98
CA ILE A 172 -4.57 12.78 -10.26
C ILE A 172 -5.33 13.95 -10.89
N SER A 173 -6.21 14.61 -10.12
CA SER A 173 -7.12 15.64 -10.67
C SER A 173 -6.43 16.95 -11.02
N LYS A 174 -5.37 17.32 -10.29
CA LYS A 174 -4.64 18.58 -10.49
C LYS A 174 -3.27 18.39 -11.14
N GLY A 175 -2.83 17.16 -11.36
CA GLY A 175 -1.53 16.85 -11.97
C GLY A 175 -0.34 17.24 -11.09
N ILE A 176 -0.46 17.10 -9.76
CA ILE A 176 0.64 17.41 -8.83
C ILE A 176 1.78 16.43 -9.08
N SER A 177 2.99 16.92 -9.34
CA SER A 177 4.15 16.04 -9.53
C SER A 177 4.64 15.50 -8.19
N ILE A 178 4.78 14.18 -8.10
CA ILE A 178 5.40 13.49 -6.98
C ILE A 178 6.92 13.43 -7.17
N GLU A 179 7.66 13.66 -6.09
CA GLU A 179 9.11 13.46 -6.01
C GLU A 179 9.48 12.24 -5.15
N LEU A 180 10.49 11.49 -5.59
CA LEU A 180 11.08 10.39 -4.82
C LEU A 180 12.23 10.89 -3.91
N PRO A 181 12.43 10.28 -2.72
CA PRO A 181 11.65 9.17 -2.17
C PRO A 181 10.24 9.58 -1.77
N SER A 182 9.30 8.66 -1.89
CA SER A 182 7.89 8.94 -1.58
C SER A 182 7.29 7.87 -0.68
N ILE A 183 6.28 8.29 0.08
CA ILE A 183 5.48 7.43 0.93
C ILE A 183 4.03 7.60 0.51
N PHE A 184 3.30 6.49 0.40
CA PHE A 184 1.85 6.47 0.36
C PHE A 184 1.32 5.86 1.66
N LYS A 185 0.48 6.60 2.38
CA LYS A 185 -0.20 6.08 3.56
C LYS A 185 -1.68 5.96 3.28
N THR A 186 -2.22 4.75 3.45
CA THR A 186 -3.65 4.47 3.28
C THR A 186 -4.25 3.83 4.53
N VAL A 187 -5.48 4.23 4.84
CA VAL A 187 -6.38 3.60 5.82
C VAL A 187 -7.66 3.06 5.14
N GLY A 188 -7.87 3.42 3.88
CA GLY A 188 -9.03 3.06 3.06
C GLY A 188 -10.16 4.06 3.20
N ILE A 189 -10.81 4.36 2.07
CA ILE A 189 -11.98 5.25 2.05
C ILE A 189 -13.17 4.55 1.40
N SER A 190 -14.37 4.87 1.88
CA SER A 190 -15.61 4.23 1.43
C SER A 190 -15.89 4.40 -0.06
N ALA A 191 -15.35 5.45 -0.69
CA ALA A 191 -15.44 5.65 -2.13
C ALA A 191 -14.78 4.50 -2.92
N GLU A 192 -13.65 3.97 -2.45
CA GLU A 192 -12.97 2.84 -3.07
C GLU A 192 -13.81 1.56 -2.98
N ASP A 193 -14.41 1.31 -1.81
CA ASP A 193 -15.27 0.14 -1.60
C ASP A 193 -16.53 0.22 -2.48
N ASN A 194 -17.19 1.39 -2.52
CA ASN A 194 -18.39 1.62 -3.34
C ASN A 194 -18.11 1.44 -4.83
N LEU A 195 -17.01 1.98 -5.34
CA LEU A 195 -16.63 1.82 -6.75
C LEU A 195 -16.34 0.36 -7.08
N THR A 196 -15.58 -0.32 -6.21
CA THR A 196 -15.21 -1.72 -6.41
C THR A 196 -16.43 -2.64 -6.38
N ALA A 197 -17.34 -2.41 -5.43
CA ALA A 197 -18.63 -3.11 -5.35
C ALA A 197 -19.50 -2.85 -6.58
N TYR A 198 -19.54 -1.61 -7.07
CA TYR A 198 -20.27 -1.26 -8.29
C TYR A 198 -19.73 -2.00 -9.51
N VAL A 199 -18.41 -2.02 -9.71
CA VAL A 199 -17.77 -2.74 -10.83
C VAL A 199 -18.03 -4.24 -10.73
N ALA A 200 -17.89 -4.83 -9.54
CA ALA A 200 -18.17 -6.25 -9.32
C ALA A 200 -19.64 -6.59 -9.61
N TYR A 201 -20.57 -5.72 -9.20
CA TYR A 201 -21.99 -5.88 -9.49
C TYR A 201 -22.29 -5.81 -11.00
N GLN A 202 -21.74 -4.83 -11.72
CA GLN A 202 -21.91 -4.71 -13.16
C GLN A 202 -21.39 -5.96 -13.89
N GLU A 203 -20.23 -6.47 -13.48
CA GLU A 203 -19.65 -7.67 -14.06
C GLU A 203 -20.48 -8.93 -13.75
N ALA A 204 -21.03 -9.03 -12.53
CA ALA A 204 -21.93 -10.12 -12.15
C ALA A 204 -23.21 -10.10 -12.99
N VAL A 205 -23.83 -8.92 -13.19
CA VAL A 205 -25.01 -8.77 -14.07
C VAL A 205 -24.66 -9.16 -15.50
N ARG A 206 -23.55 -8.67 -16.04
CA ARG A 206 -23.09 -8.97 -17.41
C ARG A 206 -22.87 -10.46 -17.64
N ARG A 207 -22.38 -11.18 -16.62
CA ARG A 207 -22.09 -12.62 -16.69
C ARG A 207 -23.24 -13.51 -16.20
N GLY A 208 -24.35 -12.95 -15.74
CA GLY A 208 -25.46 -13.71 -15.17
C GLY A 208 -25.10 -14.44 -13.86
N ILE A 209 -24.17 -13.88 -13.06
CA ILE A 209 -23.72 -14.44 -11.78
C ILE A 209 -24.52 -13.80 -10.63
N GLY A 210 -24.94 -14.62 -9.66
CA GLY A 210 -25.62 -14.18 -8.44
C GLY A 210 -27.04 -14.73 -8.31
N VAL A 211 -27.71 -14.42 -7.19
CA VAL A 211 -29.07 -14.89 -6.87
C VAL A 211 -29.96 -13.68 -6.60
N LYS A 212 -31.12 -13.63 -7.25
CA LYS A 212 -32.17 -12.64 -6.94
C LYS A 212 -32.92 -13.10 -5.69
N VAL A 213 -33.00 -12.21 -4.71
CA VAL A 213 -33.74 -12.43 -3.46
C VAL A 213 -34.82 -11.36 -3.34
N SER A 214 -35.98 -11.72 -2.79
CA SER A 214 -37.00 -10.76 -2.37
C SER A 214 -36.74 -10.41 -0.91
N ILE A 215 -36.66 -9.12 -0.60
CA ILE A 215 -36.36 -8.58 0.74
C ILE A 215 -37.53 -7.69 1.15
#